data_AF-A0A6A6YKQ4-F1
#
_entry.id   AF-A0A6A6YKQ4-F1
#
_cell.length_a   1.000
_cell.length_b   1.000
_cell.length_c   1.000
_cell.angle_alpha   90.00
_cell.angle_beta   90.00
_cell.angle_gamma   90.00
#
_symmetry.space_group_name_H-M   'P 1'
#
loop_
_entity.id
_entity.type
_entity.pdbx_description
1 polymer ?
#
loop_
_entity_poly.entity_id
_entity_poly.type
_entity_poly.pdbx_seq_one_letter_code
_entity_poly.pdbx_strand_id
1 'polypeptide(L)'
;MAASIWSFLGWKKERPASPPPVTITGVRIPADGAPAHLLSLSTISDSSGMDSFLFHVPDLRHYWNTERVWEYRDLQKFHLLQQHRSSCTGAYYVFFSFAVDDLPENLSVPAWIRGSSVNDIGIRDHFWGDVFLVKMAPHEYGEHGWAVYEDVVPEFLDLLAEGPVDG
;
A
#
# COMPACT_ATOMS: atom_id res chain seq x y z
N MET A 1 -40.81 9.08 44.98
CA MET A 1 -39.39 9.38 45.31
C MET A 1 -38.53 8.26 44.78
N ALA A 2 -37.42 8.66 44.15
CA ALA A 2 -36.53 7.81 43.37
C ALA A 2 -35.68 6.87 44.25
N ALA A 3 -35.28 5.75 43.66
CA ALA A 3 -33.86 5.41 43.54
C ALA A 3 -33.69 4.41 42.38
N SER A 4 -33.10 4.89 41.29
CA SER A 4 -32.65 4.08 40.16
C SER A 4 -31.58 3.11 40.63
N ILE A 5 -31.82 1.81 40.42
CA ILE A 5 -30.79 0.79 40.50
C ILE A 5 -30.00 0.89 39.20
N TRP A 6 -28.82 1.49 39.30
CA TRP A 6 -27.80 1.45 38.25
C TRP A 6 -27.26 0.03 38.16
N SER A 7 -27.76 -0.68 37.16
CA SER A 7 -27.03 -1.77 36.51
C SER A 7 -27.28 -1.59 35.03
N PHE A 8 -26.23 -1.65 34.21
CA PHE A 8 -26.17 -2.43 32.97
C PHE A 8 -25.10 -1.87 32.02
N LEU A 9 -24.19 -2.78 31.69
CA LEU A 9 -23.26 -2.78 30.56
C LEU A 9 -22.05 -1.85 30.64
N GLY A 10 -20.97 -2.43 31.14
CA GLY A 10 -19.63 -2.00 30.75
C GLY A 10 -19.50 -1.97 29.23
N TRP A 11 -19.16 -0.80 28.71
CA TRP A 11 -18.51 -0.69 27.40
C TRP A 11 -17.19 -1.46 27.46
N LYS A 12 -17.24 -2.76 27.18
CA LYS A 12 -16.16 -3.31 26.37
C LYS A 12 -16.32 -2.58 25.05
N LYS A 13 -15.40 -1.66 24.72
CA LYS A 13 -15.14 -1.32 23.33
C LYS A 13 -14.85 -2.67 22.66
N GLU A 14 -15.85 -3.30 22.06
CA GLU A 14 -15.61 -4.37 21.11
C GLU A 14 -14.61 -3.77 20.14
N ARG A 15 -13.40 -4.35 20.10
CA ARG A 15 -12.47 -3.99 19.04
C ARG A 15 -13.24 -4.26 17.75
N PRO A 16 -13.35 -3.27 16.84
CA PRO A 16 -13.98 -3.52 15.56
C PRO A 16 -13.34 -4.77 14.96
N ALA A 17 -14.18 -5.63 14.37
CA ALA A 17 -13.71 -6.87 13.78
C ALA A 17 -12.53 -6.59 12.85
N SER A 18 -11.44 -7.34 13.01
CA SER A 18 -10.27 -7.21 12.14
C SER A 18 -10.52 -8.02 10.86
N PRO A 19 -10.16 -7.49 9.68
CA PRO A 19 -10.25 -8.26 8.44
C PRO A 19 -9.38 -9.52 8.52
N PRO A 20 -9.84 -10.66 7.95
CA PRO A 20 -8.99 -11.84 7.83
C PRO A 20 -7.80 -11.55 6.90
N PRO A 21 -6.63 -12.15 7.15
CA PRO A 21 -5.50 -12.08 6.23
C PRO A 21 -5.91 -12.58 4.83
N VAL A 22 -5.50 -11.85 3.80
CA VAL A 22 -5.65 -12.25 2.40
C VAL A 22 -4.29 -12.30 1.73
N THR A 23 -4.15 -13.16 0.73
CA THR A 23 -2.95 -13.24 -0.10
C THR A 23 -3.23 -12.55 -1.43
N ILE A 24 -2.33 -11.64 -1.82
CA ILE A 24 -2.44 -10.83 -3.04
C ILE A 24 -1.13 -10.89 -3.81
N THR A 25 -1.22 -10.69 -5.11
CA THR A 25 -0.06 -10.53 -5.99
C THR A 25 0.24 -9.04 -6.11
N GLY A 26 1.37 -8.61 -5.54
CA GLY A 26 1.90 -7.27 -5.70
C GLY A 26 3.09 -7.23 -6.65
N VAL A 27 3.65 -6.04 -6.82
CA VAL A 27 4.94 -5.81 -7.48
C VAL A 27 5.95 -5.37 -6.45
N ARG A 28 7.18 -5.88 -6.53
CA ARG A 28 8.34 -5.34 -5.81
C ARG A 28 9.28 -4.71 -6.82
N ILE A 29 9.74 -3.51 -6.52
CA ILE A 29 10.84 -2.82 -7.18
C ILE A 29 12.02 -2.83 -6.20
N PRO A 30 12.98 -3.75 -6.35
CA PRO A 30 14.12 -3.86 -5.45
C PRO A 30 15.03 -2.62 -5.49
N ALA A 31 15.52 -2.19 -4.33
CA ALA A 31 16.47 -1.07 -4.25
C ALA A 31 17.91 -1.44 -4.64
N ASP A 32 18.23 -2.74 -4.69
CA ASP A 32 19.54 -3.25 -5.10
C ASP A 32 19.76 -3.21 -6.62
N GLY A 33 18.78 -2.72 -7.39
CA GLY A 33 18.83 -2.63 -8.84
C GLY A 33 18.41 -3.92 -9.57
N ALA A 34 18.00 -4.97 -8.85
CA ALA A 34 17.40 -6.14 -9.48
C ALA A 34 16.08 -5.78 -10.21
N PRO A 35 15.71 -6.55 -11.26
CA PRO A 35 14.47 -6.28 -11.98
C PRO A 35 13.22 -6.33 -11.10
N ALA A 36 12.27 -5.44 -11.40
CA ALA A 36 10.95 -5.49 -10.81
C ALA A 36 10.27 -6.83 -11.14
N HIS A 37 9.55 -7.38 -10.16
CA HIS A 37 8.91 -8.68 -10.29
C HIS A 37 7.62 -8.76 -9.47
N LEU A 38 6.76 -9.70 -9.87
CA LEU A 38 5.58 -10.05 -9.08
C LEU A 38 5.97 -10.89 -7.87
N LEU A 39 5.26 -10.69 -6.76
CA LEU A 39 5.39 -11.50 -5.56
C LEU A 39 4.05 -11.66 -4.86
N SER A 40 3.95 -12.75 -4.10
CA SER A 40 2.83 -13.02 -3.21
C SER A 40 3.04 -12.32 -1.87
N LEU A 41 2.05 -11.53 -1.44
CA LEU A 41 2.04 -10.78 -0.19
C LEU A 41 0.81 -11.17 0.63
N SER A 42 1.01 -11.50 1.90
CA SER A 42 -0.09 -11.69 2.85
C SER A 42 -0.38 -10.38 3.56
N THR A 43 -1.66 -10.07 3.79
CA THR A 43 -2.05 -8.89 4.56
C THR A 43 -2.06 -9.15 6.06
N ILE A 44 -1.85 -8.11 6.84
CA ILE A 44 -1.98 -8.10 8.31
C ILE A 44 -2.91 -6.98 8.73
N SER A 45 -3.72 -7.21 9.76
CA SER A 45 -4.64 -6.20 10.31
C SER A 45 -3.95 -5.17 11.22
N ASP A 46 -2.64 -5.32 11.41
CA ASP A 46 -1.83 -4.51 12.32
C ASP A 46 -1.19 -3.35 11.57
N SER A 47 -1.91 -2.24 11.48
CA SER A 47 -1.28 -0.98 11.08
C SER A 47 -1.62 0.12 12.08
N SER A 48 -0.59 0.55 12.81
CA SER A 48 -0.50 1.84 13.48
C SER A 48 0.03 2.97 12.58
N GLY A 49 0.26 2.68 11.29
CA GLY A 49 0.88 3.60 10.34
C GLY A 49 -0.10 4.52 9.63
N MET A 50 0.43 5.30 8.68
CA MET A 50 -0.40 6.17 7.81
C MET A 50 -1.37 5.39 6.93
N ASP A 51 -1.11 4.09 6.73
CA ASP A 51 -1.95 3.11 6.02
C ASP A 51 -3.05 2.47 6.88
N SER A 52 -3.21 2.88 8.14
CA SER A 52 -4.19 2.29 9.08
C SER A 52 -5.64 2.38 8.61
N PHE A 53 -5.97 3.36 7.77
CA PHE A 53 -7.29 3.51 7.16
C PHE A 53 -7.68 2.36 6.20
N LEU A 54 -6.72 1.52 5.80
CA LEU A 54 -6.96 0.33 4.98
C LEU A 54 -7.46 -0.88 5.80
N PHE A 55 -7.33 -0.83 7.14
CA PHE A 55 -7.64 -1.90 8.11
C PHE A 55 -6.82 -3.19 8.00
N HIS A 56 -6.28 -3.49 6.83
CA HIS A 56 -5.21 -4.46 6.63
C HIS A 56 -4.31 -4.05 5.48
N VAL A 57 -3.04 -4.32 5.64
CA VAL A 57 -1.98 -3.87 4.73
C VAL A 57 -1.07 -5.02 4.37
N PRO A 58 -0.40 -5.01 3.21
CA PRO A 58 0.58 -6.02 2.88
C PRO A 58 1.68 -6.11 3.94
N ASP A 59 2.05 -7.31 4.36
CA ASP A 59 3.14 -7.53 5.32
C ASP A 59 4.50 -7.41 4.62
N LEU A 60 5.12 -6.25 4.76
CA LEU A 60 6.39 -5.92 4.10
C LEU A 60 7.61 -6.09 5.03
N ARG A 61 7.38 -6.49 6.29
CA ARG A 61 8.43 -6.56 7.33
C ARG A 61 9.59 -7.47 6.93
N HIS A 62 9.30 -8.54 6.19
CA HIS A 62 10.34 -9.46 5.70
C HIS A 62 11.31 -8.81 4.70
N TYR A 63 10.87 -7.81 3.95
CA TYR A 63 11.69 -7.13 2.96
C TYR A 63 12.43 -5.91 3.52
N TRP A 64 11.88 -5.32 4.56
CA TRP A 64 12.35 -4.07 5.14
C TRP A 64 13.28 -4.23 6.34
N ASN A 65 13.80 -5.45 6.60
CA ASN A 65 14.95 -5.86 7.44
C ASN A 65 15.10 -5.29 8.87
N THR A 66 14.37 -4.27 9.28
CA THR A 66 14.36 -3.67 10.61
C THR A 66 12.94 -3.25 10.96
N GLU A 67 12.57 -3.36 12.25
CA GLU A 67 11.27 -2.89 12.74
C GLU A 67 11.08 -1.39 12.52
N ARG A 68 12.16 -0.63 12.63
CA ARG A 68 12.17 0.82 12.44
C ARG A 68 11.72 1.23 11.04
N VAL A 69 12.19 0.54 10.00
CA VAL A 69 11.79 0.83 8.61
C VAL A 69 10.29 0.63 8.40
N TRP A 70 9.72 -0.40 9.01
CA TRP A 70 8.28 -0.66 8.99
C TRP A 70 7.49 0.45 9.69
N GLU A 71 7.99 1.00 10.80
CA GLU A 71 7.37 2.12 11.52
C GLU A 71 7.37 3.43 10.71
N TYR A 72 8.39 3.66 9.90
CA TYR A 72 8.51 4.84 9.01
C TYR A 72 7.99 4.59 7.59
N ARG A 73 7.15 3.58 7.40
CA ARG A 73 6.51 3.35 6.11
C ARG A 73 5.45 4.41 5.81
N ASP A 74 5.30 4.71 4.54
CA ASP A 74 4.21 5.51 4.03
C ASP A 74 3.65 4.88 2.74
N LEU A 75 2.58 5.48 2.24
CA LEU A 75 1.95 5.08 1.01
C LEU A 75 1.60 6.27 0.10
N GLN A 76 1.57 6.02 -1.19
CA GLN A 76 1.07 6.97 -2.17
C GLN A 76 0.02 6.28 -3.05
N LYS A 77 -1.09 6.96 -3.32
CA LYS A 77 -2.10 6.48 -4.27
C LYS A 77 -1.89 7.08 -5.65
N PHE A 78 -2.02 6.29 -6.70
CA PHE A 78 -2.18 6.78 -8.06
C PHE A 78 -3.22 5.98 -8.83
N HIS A 79 -3.70 6.55 -9.95
CA HIS A 79 -4.66 5.90 -10.83
C HIS A 79 -4.07 5.75 -12.22
N LEU A 80 -4.19 4.55 -12.78
CA LEU A 80 -3.93 4.29 -14.18
C LEU A 80 -5.24 4.26 -14.93
N LEU A 81 -5.46 5.28 -15.75
CA LEU A 81 -6.63 5.41 -16.61
C LEU A 81 -6.28 4.96 -18.03
N GLN A 82 -7.25 4.33 -18.71
CA GLN A 82 -7.28 4.11 -20.16
C GLN A 82 -5.93 3.68 -20.77
N GLN A 83 -5.32 2.65 -20.19
CA GLN A 83 -4.09 2.09 -20.75
C GLN A 83 -4.40 1.25 -21.99
N HIS A 84 -3.44 1.14 -22.93
CA HIS A 84 -3.53 0.18 -24.05
C HIS A 84 -3.76 -1.25 -23.53
N ARG A 85 -3.31 -1.51 -22.29
CA ARG A 85 -3.52 -2.74 -21.53
C ARG A 85 -4.59 -2.50 -20.47
N SER A 86 -5.86 -2.77 -20.80
CA SER A 86 -6.99 -2.54 -19.88
C SER A 86 -6.89 -3.32 -18.57
N SER A 87 -6.12 -4.42 -18.53
CA SER A 87 -5.87 -5.21 -17.31
C SER A 87 -5.06 -4.46 -16.25
N CYS A 88 -4.24 -3.47 -16.65
CA CYS A 88 -3.45 -2.62 -15.75
C CYS A 88 -4.21 -1.36 -15.29
N THR A 89 -5.45 -1.17 -15.75
CA THR A 89 -6.28 -0.03 -15.33
C THR A 89 -6.77 -0.26 -13.90
N GLY A 90 -6.69 0.77 -13.07
CA GLY A 90 -7.14 0.71 -11.68
C GLY A 90 -6.45 1.73 -10.76
N ALA A 91 -6.82 1.65 -9.49
CA ALA A 91 -6.16 2.38 -8.41
C ALA A 91 -5.05 1.52 -7.80
N TYR A 92 -3.91 2.13 -7.54
CA TYR A 92 -2.73 1.47 -6.99
C TYR A 92 -2.23 2.23 -5.77
N TYR A 93 -1.76 1.49 -4.77
CA TYR A 93 -0.97 2.03 -3.68
C TYR A 93 0.49 1.63 -3.84
N VAL A 94 1.38 2.61 -3.70
CA VAL A 94 2.83 2.46 -3.61
C VAL A 94 3.19 2.50 -2.15
N PHE A 95 3.71 1.42 -1.59
CA PHE A 95 4.25 1.34 -0.25
C PHE A 95 5.76 1.50 -0.29
N PHE A 96 6.28 2.36 0.58
CA PHE A 96 7.69 2.68 0.67
C PHE A 96 8.03 3.12 2.10
N SER A 97 9.32 3.35 2.38
CA SER A 97 9.76 3.86 3.68
C SER A 97 10.52 5.18 3.55
N PHE A 98 10.44 6.01 4.58
CA PHE A 98 11.24 7.23 4.75
C PHE A 98 12.39 7.05 5.76
N ALA A 99 12.75 5.81 6.12
CA ALA A 99 13.90 5.53 6.96
C ALA A 99 15.23 5.76 6.21
N VAL A 100 15.50 7.03 5.86
CA VAL A 100 16.62 7.48 5.02
C VAL A 100 17.98 7.03 5.54
N ASP A 101 18.14 6.97 6.87
CA ASP A 101 19.39 6.55 7.50
C ASP A 101 19.61 5.03 7.45
N ASP A 102 18.54 4.25 7.21
CA ASP A 102 18.53 2.79 7.33
C ASP A 102 18.41 2.08 5.97
N LEU A 103 18.03 2.79 4.91
CA LEU A 103 17.77 2.23 3.58
C LEU A 103 18.48 3.00 2.46
N PRO A 104 18.86 2.33 1.35
CA PRO A 104 19.37 3.02 0.17
C PRO A 104 18.24 3.68 -0.64
N GLU A 105 18.53 4.76 -1.36
CA GLU A 105 17.56 5.35 -2.29
C GLU A 105 17.29 4.39 -3.46
N ASN A 106 16.02 4.17 -3.76
CA ASN A 106 15.58 3.29 -4.82
C ASN A 106 15.51 4.02 -6.16
N LEU A 107 16.64 4.00 -6.87
CA LEU A 107 16.78 4.63 -8.17
C LEU A 107 16.02 3.91 -9.30
N SER A 108 15.52 2.69 -9.05
CA SER A 108 14.80 1.86 -10.03
C SER A 108 13.33 2.23 -10.18
N VAL A 109 12.76 3.04 -9.27
CA VAL A 109 11.36 3.50 -9.37
C VAL A 109 11.17 4.40 -10.60
N PRO A 110 10.27 4.07 -11.54
CA PRO A 110 10.04 4.89 -12.73
C PRO A 110 9.62 6.32 -12.41
N ALA A 111 10.09 7.28 -13.22
CA ALA A 111 9.83 8.70 -13.02
C ALA A 111 8.32 9.05 -13.03
N TRP A 112 7.52 8.31 -13.80
CA TRP A 112 6.07 8.53 -13.84
C TRP A 112 5.38 8.14 -12.53
N ILE A 113 5.92 7.19 -11.76
CA ILE A 113 5.45 6.87 -10.40
C ILE A 113 5.91 7.98 -9.44
N ARG A 114 7.18 8.38 -9.51
CA ARG A 114 7.74 9.47 -8.68
C ARG A 114 7.08 10.84 -8.88
N GLY A 115 6.60 11.10 -10.10
CA GLY A 115 5.97 12.36 -10.49
C GLY A 115 4.45 12.37 -10.35
N SER A 116 3.82 11.23 -10.03
CA SER A 116 2.37 11.14 -9.82
C SER A 116 1.90 11.81 -8.53
N SER A 117 2.85 12.17 -7.65
CA SER A 117 2.62 12.98 -6.46
C SER A 117 3.42 14.26 -6.62
N VAL A 118 2.70 15.34 -6.91
CA VAL A 118 3.21 16.68 -6.62
C VAL A 118 2.75 16.95 -5.20
N ASN A 119 3.63 16.74 -4.23
CA ASN A 119 3.43 17.36 -2.92
C ASN A 119 3.37 18.88 -3.16
N ASP A 120 2.51 19.62 -2.45
CA ASP A 120 2.28 21.08 -2.61
C ASP A 120 3.57 21.95 -2.52
N ILE A 121 4.71 21.33 -2.19
CA ILE A 121 6.03 21.92 -1.97
C ILE A 121 6.99 21.64 -3.16
N GLY A 122 6.57 20.91 -4.20
CA GLY A 122 7.39 20.63 -5.39
C GLY A 122 8.58 19.71 -5.14
N ILE A 123 8.58 18.97 -4.03
CA ILE A 123 9.61 17.97 -3.69
C ILE A 123 9.25 16.67 -4.38
N ARG A 124 10.19 16.12 -5.15
CA ARG A 124 10.08 14.77 -5.72
C ARG A 124 10.08 13.74 -4.59
N ASP A 125 9.14 12.81 -4.63
CA ASP A 125 9.15 11.70 -3.68
C ASP A 125 10.40 10.85 -3.88
N HIS A 126 11.26 10.85 -2.86
CA HIS A 126 12.39 9.95 -2.74
C HIS A 126 11.90 8.66 -2.12
N PHE A 127 12.06 7.55 -2.82
CA PHE A 127 11.69 6.23 -2.35
C PHE A 127 12.92 5.56 -1.75
N TRP A 128 12.85 5.14 -0.49
CA TRP A 128 13.96 4.45 0.17
C TRP A 128 13.62 2.97 0.37
N GLY A 129 14.62 2.12 0.10
CA GLY A 129 14.50 0.67 0.15
C GLY A 129 13.56 0.12 -0.92
N ASP A 130 13.17 -1.14 -0.75
CA ASP A 130 12.27 -1.78 -1.70
C ASP A 130 10.91 -1.08 -1.73
N VAL A 131 10.39 -0.89 -2.95
CA VAL A 131 9.08 -0.30 -3.18
C VAL A 131 8.09 -1.36 -3.59
N PHE A 132 6.88 -1.31 -3.04
CA PHE A 132 5.84 -2.29 -3.30
C PHE A 132 4.62 -1.63 -3.92
N LEU A 133 4.07 -2.22 -4.97
CA LEU A 133 2.80 -1.77 -5.55
C LEU A 133 1.74 -2.84 -5.36
N VAL A 134 0.57 -2.41 -4.92
CA VAL A 134 -0.62 -3.27 -4.82
C VAL A 134 -1.80 -2.60 -5.51
N LYS A 135 -2.63 -3.42 -6.15
CA LYS A 135 -3.81 -2.94 -6.86
C LYS A 135 -5.03 -3.03 -5.95
N MET A 136 -5.83 -1.97 -5.96
CA MET A 136 -7.13 -1.95 -5.30
C MET A 136 -8.20 -2.50 -6.24
N ALA A 137 -9.18 -3.20 -5.67
CA ALA A 137 -10.39 -3.55 -6.40
C ALA A 137 -11.18 -2.28 -6.80
N PRO A 138 -12.03 -2.32 -7.85
CA PRO A 138 -12.77 -1.16 -8.33
C PRO A 138 -13.61 -0.43 -7.29
N HIS A 139 -14.11 -1.14 -6.28
CA HIS A 139 -14.89 -0.56 -5.18
C HIS A 139 -14.03 -0.08 -4.01
N GLU A 140 -12.73 -0.40 -4.02
CA GLU A 140 -11.66 -0.13 -3.04
C GLU A 140 -11.90 -0.63 -1.62
N TYR A 141 -13.13 -0.55 -1.12
CA TYR A 141 -13.56 -0.94 0.20
C TYR A 141 -14.77 -1.87 0.12
N GLY A 142 -14.75 -2.92 0.94
CA GLY A 142 -15.81 -3.93 1.00
C GLY A 142 -16.96 -3.52 1.91
N GLU A 143 -17.90 -4.45 2.14
CA GLU A 143 -19.09 -4.23 2.98
C GLU A 143 -18.78 -3.80 4.42
N HIS A 144 -17.58 -4.12 4.92
CA HIS A 144 -17.10 -3.76 6.25
C HIS A 144 -16.23 -2.49 6.28
N GLY A 145 -16.08 -1.80 5.14
CA GLY A 145 -15.19 -0.64 5.01
C GLY A 145 -13.69 -0.98 4.98
N TRP A 146 -13.34 -2.26 4.86
CA TRP A 146 -11.95 -2.71 4.74
C TRP A 146 -11.47 -2.64 3.31
N ALA A 147 -10.18 -2.36 3.11
CA ALA A 147 -9.58 -2.35 1.78
C ALA A 147 -9.82 -3.69 1.06
N VAL A 148 -10.10 -3.63 -0.24
CA VAL A 148 -10.21 -4.81 -1.10
C VAL A 148 -9.19 -4.66 -2.20
N TYR A 149 -8.40 -5.72 -2.37
CA TYR A 149 -7.27 -5.76 -3.29
C TYR A 149 -7.60 -6.65 -4.49
N GLU A 150 -6.90 -6.41 -5.59
CA GLU A 150 -6.83 -7.28 -6.76
C GLU A 150 -5.38 -7.69 -7.02
N ASP A 151 -5.20 -8.83 -7.68
CA ASP A 151 -3.89 -9.25 -8.14
C ASP A 151 -3.36 -8.32 -9.24
N VAL A 152 -2.11 -7.90 -9.09
CA VAL A 152 -1.38 -7.26 -10.17
C VAL A 152 -1.02 -8.30 -11.22
N VAL A 153 -1.36 -8.02 -12.48
CA VAL A 153 -1.11 -8.92 -13.60
C VAL A 153 0.31 -8.76 -14.17
N PRO A 154 0.90 -9.80 -14.80
CA PRO A 154 2.27 -9.76 -15.33
C PRO A 154 2.53 -8.62 -16.33
N GLU A 155 1.53 -8.23 -17.11
CA GLU A 155 1.63 -7.15 -18.10
C GLU A 155 1.96 -5.79 -17.48
N PHE A 156 1.75 -5.64 -16.17
CA PHE A 156 2.14 -4.45 -15.43
C PHE A 156 3.67 -4.27 -15.38
N LEU A 157 4.46 -5.35 -15.44
CA LEU A 157 5.92 -5.26 -15.46
C LEU A 157 6.44 -4.58 -16.73
N ASP A 158 5.80 -4.84 -17.86
CA ASP A 158 6.12 -4.14 -19.11
C ASP A 158 5.71 -2.66 -19.03
N LEU A 159 4.56 -2.37 -18.39
CA LEU A 159 4.11 -0.99 -18.15
C LEU A 159 5.12 -0.20 -17.29
N LEU A 160 5.78 -0.83 -16.32
CA LEU A 160 6.84 -0.19 -15.54
C LEU A 160 8.00 0.28 -16.43
N ALA A 161 8.34 -0.51 -17.45
CA ALA A 161 9.41 -0.20 -18.39
C ALA A 161 9.01 0.81 -19.47
N GLU A 162 7.78 0.68 -20.01
CA GLU A 162 7.27 1.49 -21.12
C GLU A 162 6.72 2.86 -20.65
N GLY A 163 6.18 2.91 -19.44
CA GLY A 163 5.40 4.04 -18.93
C GLY A 163 3.95 4.04 -19.41
N PRO A 164 3.05 4.75 -18.71
CA PRO A 164 1.67 4.90 -19.13
C PRO A 164 1.59 5.73 -20.42
N VAL A 165 0.61 5.42 -21.26
CA VAL A 165 0.29 6.27 -22.42
C VAL A 165 -0.35 7.55 -21.90
N ASP A 166 0.24 8.70 -22.21
CA ASP A 166 -0.38 10.00 -21.94
C ASP A 166 -1.71 10.08 -22.71
N GLY A 167 -2.81 10.26 -21.97
CA GLY A 167 -4.14 10.48 -22.53
C GLY A 167 -4.39 11.93 -22.95
#